data_AF-A0A7V9FB12-F1
#
_entry.id   AF-A0A7V9FB12-F1
#
_cell.length_a   1.000
_cell.length_b   1.000
_cell.length_c   1.000
_cell.angle_alpha   90.00
_cell.angle_beta   90.00
_cell.angle_gamma   90.00
#
_symmetry.space_group_name_H-M   'P 1'
#
loop_
_entity.id
_entity.type
_entity.pdbx_description
1 polymer ?
#
loop_
_entity_poly.entity_id
_entity_poly.type
_entity_poly.pdbx_seq_one_letter_code
_entity_poly.pdbx_strand_id
1 'polypeptide(L)'
;MFGKFEQVNEIARQYDTDEEIADWDPYVDDGRGYRFATPEEGWEMFDSEARYLMNMSGEEFLRRFDAGEFYELAGGHGEEHSRLMSVIHLIPFARQKR
;
A
#
# COMPACT_ATOMS: atom_id res chain seq x y z
N MET A 1 20.45 -13.89 -29.26
CA MET A 1 19.08 -13.36 -29.43
C MET A 1 18.54 -13.01 -28.05
N PHE A 2 18.89 -11.84 -27.54
CA PHE A 2 18.50 -11.30 -26.22
C PHE A 2 18.11 -9.83 -26.45
N GLY A 3 16.83 -9.57 -26.72
CA GLY A 3 16.35 -8.27 -27.23
C GLY A 3 15.16 -7.72 -26.45
N LYS A 4 15.12 -7.90 -25.12
CA LYS A 4 14.03 -7.36 -24.28
C LYS A 4 14.46 -6.74 -22.95
N PHE A 5 15.76 -6.65 -22.65
CA PHE A 5 16.25 -5.96 -21.45
C PHE A 5 16.76 -4.53 -21.71
N GLU A 6 16.90 -4.10 -22.97
CA GLU A 6 17.36 -2.74 -23.27
C GLU A 6 16.27 -1.68 -23.16
N GLN A 7 14.98 -2.05 -23.23
CA GLN A 7 13.88 -1.09 -23.17
C GLN A 7 13.59 -0.57 -21.75
N VAL A 8 13.97 -1.32 -20.72
CA VAL A 8 13.79 -0.89 -19.31
C VAL A 8 14.83 0.15 -18.90
N ASN A 9 16.02 0.13 -19.54
CA ASN A 9 17.05 1.15 -19.36
C ASN A 9 16.71 2.47 -20.05
N GLU A 10 15.78 2.48 -21.00
CA GLU A 10 15.39 3.70 -21.72
C GLU A 10 14.41 4.55 -20.89
N ILE A 11 13.53 3.92 -20.10
CA ILE A 11 12.67 4.61 -19.13
C ILE A 11 13.50 5.18 -17.97
N ALA A 12 14.54 4.47 -17.54
CA ALA A 12 15.44 4.95 -16.49
C ALA A 12 16.34 6.12 -16.93
N ARG A 13 16.66 6.23 -18.23
CA ARG A 13 17.41 7.37 -18.79
C ARG A 13 16.59 8.64 -18.98
N GLN A 14 15.26 8.55 -18.91
CA GLN A 14 14.41 9.74 -19.05
C GLN A 14 14.34 10.58 -17.76
N TYR A 15 14.92 10.09 -16.67
CA TYR A 15 15.09 10.82 -15.41
C TYR A 15 16.54 11.24 -15.14
N ASP A 16 17.43 11.08 -16.12
CA ASP A 16 18.85 11.47 -16.05
C ASP A 16 19.05 12.91 -16.57
N THR A 17 18.30 13.84 -15.98
CA THR A 17 18.65 15.26 -15.97
C THR A 17 18.74 15.68 -14.52
N ASP A 18 19.96 15.55 -13.98
CA ASP A 18 20.40 15.96 -12.64
C ASP A 18 20.21 17.46 -12.32
N GLU A 19 19.40 18.20 -13.08
CA GLU A 19 19.09 19.62 -12.88
C GLU A 19 17.68 19.89 -12.32
N GLU A 20 16.75 18.91 -12.31
CA GLU A 20 15.37 19.14 -11.82
C GLU A 20 15.07 18.59 -10.42
N ILE A 21 15.97 17.79 -9.81
CA ILE A 21 15.80 17.31 -8.42
C ILE A 21 16.45 18.27 -7.39
N ALA A 22 17.00 19.40 -7.86
CA ALA A 22 17.68 20.37 -7.00
C ALA A 22 16.75 21.28 -6.17
N ASP A 23 15.42 21.18 -6.36
CA ASP A 23 14.43 22.02 -5.66
C ASP A 23 13.37 21.21 -4.88
N TRP A 24 13.56 19.89 -4.72
CA TRP A 24 12.79 19.13 -3.75
C TRP A 24 13.44 19.30 -2.37
N ASP A 25 13.15 20.43 -1.74
CA ASP A 25 13.38 20.58 -0.30
C ASP A 25 12.27 19.79 0.44
N PRO A 26 12.60 18.67 1.13
CA PRO A 26 11.61 17.91 1.89
C PRO A 26 10.97 18.72 3.04
N TYR A 27 11.44 19.93 3.32
CA TYR A 27 10.94 20.83 4.35
C TYR A 27 10.23 22.08 3.79
N VAL A 28 10.10 22.23 2.46
CA VAL A 28 9.20 23.23 1.88
C VAL A 28 7.76 22.75 2.11
N ASP A 29 7.06 23.44 3.01
CA ASP A 29 5.62 23.33 3.19
C ASP A 29 4.93 23.95 1.96
N ASP A 30 4.76 23.14 0.91
CA ASP A 30 4.06 23.49 -0.32
C ASP A 30 2.52 23.45 -0.18
N GLY A 31 2.02 23.40 1.06
CA GLY A 31 0.60 23.22 1.37
C GLY A 31 0.08 21.80 1.16
N ARG A 32 0.91 20.86 0.70
CA ARG A 32 0.63 19.42 0.71
C ARG A 32 1.24 18.80 1.97
N GLY A 33 0.80 19.30 3.13
CA GLY A 33 1.28 18.83 4.42
C GLY A 33 1.07 17.32 4.57
N TYR A 34 2.15 16.55 4.42
CA TYR A 34 2.15 15.12 4.75
C TYR A 34 2.05 15.01 6.27
N ARG A 35 0.91 14.57 6.78
CA ARG A 35 0.75 14.20 8.18
C ARG A 35 0.59 12.70 8.32
N PHE A 36 1.13 12.15 9.40
CA PHE A 36 0.87 10.77 9.77
C PHE A 36 -0.59 10.61 10.22
N ALA A 37 -1.20 9.47 9.90
CA ALA A 37 -2.48 9.08 10.46
C ALA A 37 -2.31 8.81 11.96
N THR A 38 -3.29 9.18 12.77
CA THR A 38 -3.35 8.72 14.17
C THR A 38 -3.69 7.22 14.21
N PRO A 39 -3.47 6.52 15.34
CA PRO A 39 -3.90 5.13 15.49
C PRO A 39 -5.40 4.93 15.25
N GLU A 40 -6.24 5.89 15.65
CA GLU A 40 -7.69 5.86 15.42
C GLU A 40 -8.02 5.99 13.94
N GLU A 41 -7.44 6.97 13.25
CA GLU A 41 -7.65 7.18 11.81
C GLU A 41 -7.14 5.99 11.00
N GLY A 42 -6.00 5.42 11.38
CA GLY A 42 -5.44 4.22 10.78
C GLY A 42 -6.37 3.01 10.93
N TRP A 43 -6.99 2.86 12.11
CA TRP A 43 -7.98 1.84 12.37
C TRP A 43 -9.27 2.05 11.56
N GLU A 44 -9.81 3.27 11.53
CA GLU A 44 -11.04 3.58 10.79
C GLU A 44 -10.87 3.35 9.28
N MET A 45 -9.73 3.75 8.71
CA MET A 45 -9.39 3.50 7.32
C MET A 45 -9.34 2.00 7.02
N PHE A 46 -8.71 1.22 7.90
CA PHE A 46 -8.63 -0.23 7.77
C PHE A 46 -10.01 -0.93 7.89
N ASP A 47 -10.82 -0.60 8.90
CA ASP A 47 -12.14 -1.18 9.11
C ASP A 47 -13.07 -0.87 7.92
N SER A 48 -12.99 0.34 7.37
CA SER A 48 -13.74 0.75 6.18
C SER A 48 -13.41 -0.11 4.96
N GLU A 49 -12.13 -0.32 4.67
CA GLU A 49 -11.68 -1.15 3.55
C GLU A 49 -12.04 -2.63 3.73
N ALA A 50 -11.88 -3.17 4.94
CA ALA A 50 -12.30 -4.55 5.26
C ALA A 50 -13.80 -4.75 5.00
N ARG A 51 -14.64 -3.78 5.39
CA ARG A 51 -16.08 -3.82 5.12
C ARG A 51 -16.40 -3.74 3.63
N TYR A 52 -15.74 -2.83 2.91
CA TYR A 52 -16.02 -2.58 1.50
C TYR A 52 -15.57 -3.76 0.61
N LEU A 53 -14.35 -4.26 0.81
CA LEU A 53 -13.75 -5.28 -0.08
C LEU A 53 -14.05 -6.72 0.35
N MET A 54 -14.16 -6.96 1.66
CA MET A 54 -14.25 -8.31 2.23
C MET A 54 -15.56 -8.57 2.96
N ASN A 55 -16.46 -7.57 3.03
CA ASN A 55 -17.77 -7.67 3.66
C ASN A 55 -17.71 -8.18 5.11
N MET A 56 -16.69 -7.75 5.87
CA MET A 56 -16.52 -8.06 7.30
C MET A 56 -15.90 -6.87 8.04
N SER A 57 -16.02 -6.84 9.36
CA SER A 57 -15.30 -5.82 10.16
C SER A 57 -13.79 -6.05 10.08
N GLY A 58 -13.02 -5.01 10.34
CA GLY A 58 -11.57 -5.08 10.49
C GLY A 58 -11.15 -6.02 11.63
N GLU A 59 -11.89 -6.05 12.74
CA GLU A 59 -11.62 -7.02 13.84
C GLU A 59 -11.73 -8.46 13.37
N GLU A 60 -12.82 -8.78 12.65
CA GLU A 60 -13.03 -10.12 12.12
C GLU A 60 -11.98 -10.46 11.06
N PHE A 61 -11.64 -9.50 10.19
CA PHE A 61 -10.57 -9.68 9.22
C PHE A 61 -9.24 -10.03 9.90
N LEU A 62 -8.81 -9.26 10.91
CA LEU A 62 -7.56 -9.52 11.64
C LEU A 62 -7.59 -10.88 12.33
N ARG A 63 -8.71 -11.24 12.97
CA ARG A 63 -8.87 -12.54 13.63
C ARG A 63 -8.66 -13.70 12.64
N ARG A 64 -9.27 -13.62 11.45
CA ARG A 64 -9.16 -14.65 10.40
C ARG A 64 -7.79 -14.64 9.73
N PHE A 65 -7.21 -13.46 9.55
CA PHE A 65 -5.85 -13.30 9.04
C PHE A 65 -4.81 -13.92 9.97
N ASP A 66 -4.91 -13.67 11.28
CA ASP A 66 -4.03 -14.26 12.29
C ASP A 66 -4.23 -15.76 12.45
N ALA A 67 -5.43 -16.27 12.13
CA ALA A 67 -5.70 -17.70 12.02
C ALA A 67 -5.18 -18.33 10.71
N GLY A 68 -4.65 -17.53 9.78
CA GLY A 68 -4.12 -18.01 8.51
C GLY A 68 -5.18 -18.36 7.45
N GLU A 69 -6.44 -17.95 7.63
CA GLU A 69 -7.56 -18.31 6.75
C GLU A 69 -7.42 -17.77 5.31
N PHE A 70 -6.48 -16.85 5.06
CA PHE A 70 -6.24 -16.25 3.75
C PHE A 70 -4.97 -16.73 3.04
N TYR A 71 -4.23 -17.71 3.59
CA TYR A 71 -2.94 -18.12 3.02
C TYR A 71 -3.02 -18.61 1.57
N GLU A 72 -4.06 -19.35 1.22
CA GLU A 72 -4.24 -19.85 -0.15
C GLU A 72 -4.50 -18.70 -1.15
N LEU A 73 -5.29 -17.70 -0.74
CA LEU A 73 -5.58 -16.52 -1.55
C LEU A 73 -4.36 -15.59 -1.66
N ALA A 74 -3.52 -15.52 -0.62
CA ALA A 74 -2.34 -14.66 -0.59
C ALA A 74 -1.28 -15.05 -1.64
N GLY A 75 -1.21 -16.32 -2.04
CA GLY A 75 -0.34 -16.78 -3.12
C GLY A 75 -0.98 -16.80 -4.52
N GLY A 76 -2.25 -16.41 -4.62
CA GLY A 76 -3.05 -16.47 -5.84
C GLY A 76 -2.89 -15.25 -6.76
N HIS A 77 -3.77 -15.18 -7.75
CA HIS A 77 -3.94 -14.05 -8.66
C HIS A 77 -5.44 -13.81 -8.90
N GLY A 78 -5.79 -12.64 -9.41
CA GLY A 78 -7.18 -12.28 -9.74
C GLY A 78 -7.81 -11.31 -8.74
N GLU A 79 -9.10 -11.07 -8.92
CA GLU A 79 -9.80 -9.99 -8.21
C GLU A 79 -9.82 -10.18 -6.68
N GLU A 80 -10.10 -11.40 -6.21
CA GLU A 80 -10.12 -11.71 -4.77
C GLU A 80 -8.74 -11.54 -4.13
N HIS A 81 -7.68 -11.93 -4.84
CA HIS A 81 -6.30 -11.70 -4.41
C HIS A 81 -6.01 -10.20 -4.31
N SER A 82 -6.38 -9.41 -5.32
CA SER A 82 -6.19 -7.96 -5.30
C SER A 82 -6.93 -7.29 -4.15
N ARG A 83 -8.19 -7.69 -3.90
CA ARG A 83 -8.99 -7.19 -2.77
C ARG A 83 -8.36 -7.54 -1.43
N LEU A 84 -7.92 -8.78 -1.25
CA LEU A 84 -7.20 -9.22 -0.06
C LEU A 84 -5.93 -8.40 0.16
N MET A 85 -5.14 -8.20 -0.90
CA MET A 85 -3.90 -7.43 -0.81
C MET A 85 -4.17 -5.98 -0.41
N SER A 86 -5.19 -5.31 -0.97
CA SER A 86 -5.54 -3.94 -0.58
C SER A 86 -5.78 -3.81 0.93
N VAL A 87 -6.46 -4.77 1.56
CA VAL A 87 -6.71 -4.76 3.01
C VAL A 87 -5.44 -5.12 3.80
N ILE A 88 -4.65 -6.09 3.35
CA ILE A 88 -3.40 -6.51 4.03
C ILE A 88 -2.41 -5.35 4.17
N HIS A 89 -2.27 -4.51 3.14
CA HIS A 89 -1.35 -3.36 3.18
C HIS A 89 -1.72 -2.34 4.27
N LEU A 90 -2.95 -2.39 4.78
CA LEU A 90 -3.43 -1.49 5.82
C LEU A 90 -3.26 -2.06 7.24
N ILE A 91 -2.88 -3.34 7.39
CA ILE A 91 -2.65 -3.98 8.71
C ILE A 91 -1.67 -3.19 9.58
N PRO A 92 -0.55 -2.62 9.08
CA PRO A 92 0.36 -1.83 9.91
C PRO A 92 -0.31 -0.63 10.57
N PHE A 93 -1.28 0.01 9.91
CA PHE A 93 -2.04 1.15 10.46
C PHE A 93 -3.04 0.69 11.53
N ALA A 94 -3.69 -0.45 11.30
CA ALA A 94 -4.61 -1.04 12.27
C ALA A 94 -3.92 -1.51 13.56
N ARG A 95 -2.62 -1.82 13.50
CA ARG A 95 -1.83 -2.35 14.62
C ARG A 95 -0.97 -1.32 15.34
N GLN A 96 -1.04 -0.04 14.95
CA GLN A 96 -0.37 1.01 15.73
C GLN A 96 -0.93 0.98 17.17
N LYS A 97 -0.04 1.10 18.17
CA LYS A 97 -0.45 1.07 19.58
C LYS A 97 -1.48 2.18 19.82
N ARG A 98 -2.70 1.78 20.18
CA ARG A 98 -3.71 2.66 20.80
C ARG A 98 -3.29 3.00 22.23
#